data_AF-A0A427QYG0-F1
#
_entry.id   AF-A0A427QYG0-F1
#
_cell.length_a   1.000
_cell.length_b   1.000
_cell.length_c   1.000
_cell.angle_alpha   90.00
_cell.angle_beta   90.00
_cell.angle_gamma   90.00
#
_symmetry.space_group_name_H-M   'P 1'
#
loop_
_entity.id
_entity.type
_entity.pdbx_description
1 polymer ?
#
loop_
_entity_poly.entity_id
_entity_poly.type
_entity_poly.pdbx_seq_one_letter_code
_entity_poly.pdbx_strand_id
1 'polypeptide(L)'
;MDKYKVIAEKITYSLDGYIADHNNRNFGDADGWLRHVRNGWEEFIEAHPDSLNLHEYLQHHQAKVEELQRRNQMLNDNIKEQGQKLVYQNEVIETQAEKLLGLRDEKAELQKRVKWLEDRLKATDTLSKMRAAVIGSFKTQDFNACTRRKMMILKRAEQALKVGEN
;
A
#
# COMPACT_ATOMS: atom_id res chain seq x y z
N MET A 1 22.87 -13.21 -29.61
CA MET A 1 23.63 -11.95 -29.71
C MET A 1 23.50 -11.47 -31.15
N ASP A 2 23.25 -10.18 -31.38
CA ASP A 2 23.01 -9.66 -32.72
C ASP A 2 24.26 -9.89 -33.61
N LYS A 3 24.13 -10.68 -34.67
CA LYS A 3 25.25 -11.12 -35.53
C LYS A 3 26.05 -9.92 -36.06
N TYR A 4 25.36 -8.82 -36.27
CA TYR A 4 25.86 -7.56 -36.79
C TYR A 4 26.68 -6.78 -35.77
N LYS A 5 26.23 -6.79 -34.52
CA LYS A 5 26.97 -6.22 -33.39
C LYS A 5 28.32 -6.93 -33.22
N VAL A 6 28.35 -8.25 -33.36
CA VAL A 6 29.59 -9.04 -33.26
C VAL A 6 30.59 -8.69 -34.38
N ILE A 7 30.11 -8.46 -35.60
CA ILE A 7 30.98 -8.05 -36.73
C ILE A 7 31.52 -6.63 -36.48
N ALA A 8 30.66 -5.69 -36.08
CA ALA A 8 31.08 -4.33 -35.76
C ALA A 8 32.10 -4.28 -34.62
N GLU A 9 31.91 -5.06 -33.55
CA GLU A 9 32.84 -5.17 -32.42
C GLU A 9 34.21 -5.71 -32.82
N LYS A 10 34.27 -6.69 -33.74
CA LYS A 10 35.53 -7.20 -34.29
C LYS A 10 36.28 -6.13 -35.07
N ILE A 11 35.58 -5.38 -35.92
CA ILE A 11 36.19 -4.30 -36.71
C ILE A 11 36.74 -3.22 -35.78
N THR A 12 35.96 -2.77 -34.79
CA THR A 12 36.41 -1.75 -33.84
C THR A 12 37.60 -2.24 -33.00
N TYR A 13 37.59 -3.50 -32.56
CA TYR A 13 38.70 -4.09 -31.81
C TYR A 13 40.00 -4.12 -32.63
N SER A 14 39.93 -4.52 -33.90
CA SER A 14 41.12 -4.55 -34.77
C SER A 14 41.61 -3.14 -35.12
N LEU A 15 40.72 -2.15 -35.23
CA LEU A 15 41.10 -0.75 -35.39
C LEU A 15 41.82 -0.22 -34.14
N ASP A 16 41.30 -0.52 -32.95
CA ASP A 16 41.93 -0.11 -31.68
C ASP A 16 43.31 -0.76 -31.52
N GLY A 17 43.45 -2.05 -31.87
CA GLY A 17 44.72 -2.76 -31.90
C GLY A 17 45.74 -2.10 -32.84
N TYR A 18 45.33 -1.77 -34.07
CA TYR A 18 46.16 -1.04 -35.02
C TYR A 18 46.62 0.31 -34.47
N ILE A 19 45.69 1.10 -33.91
CA ILE A 19 45.98 2.42 -33.35
C ILE A 19 46.97 2.30 -32.19
N ALA A 20 46.78 1.31 -31.30
CA ALA A 20 47.66 1.07 -30.16
C ALA A 20 49.08 0.71 -30.60
N ASP A 21 49.23 -0.22 -31.54
CA ASP A 21 50.54 -0.63 -32.07
C ASP A 21 51.23 0.49 -32.86
N HIS A 22 50.46 1.23 -33.67
CA HIS A 22 50.95 2.40 -34.39
C HIS A 22 51.47 3.49 -33.43
N ASN A 23 50.73 3.79 -32.35
CA ASN A 23 51.15 4.75 -31.34
C ASN A 23 52.41 4.31 -30.59
N ASN A 24 52.58 3.00 -30.40
CA ASN A 24 53.77 2.41 -29.79
C ASN A 24 54.95 2.24 -30.76
N ARG A 25 54.83 2.71 -32.02
CA ARG A 25 55.82 2.50 -33.11
C ARG A 25 56.15 1.03 -33.34
N ASN A 26 55.23 0.14 -32.98
CA ASN A 26 55.33 -1.30 -33.17
C ASN A 26 54.65 -1.68 -34.49
N PHE A 27 55.37 -1.56 -35.61
CA PHE A 27 54.79 -1.80 -36.93
C PHE A 27 54.75 -3.28 -37.34
N GLY A 28 55.21 -4.19 -36.47
CA GLY A 28 55.33 -5.62 -36.78
C GLY A 28 54.00 -6.33 -37.06
N ASP A 29 52.89 -5.83 -36.52
CA ASP A 29 51.55 -6.40 -36.68
C ASP A 29 50.55 -5.46 -37.39
N ALA A 30 51.03 -4.34 -37.92
CA ALA A 30 50.19 -3.32 -38.56
C ALA A 30 49.37 -3.89 -39.74
N ASP A 31 50.00 -4.71 -40.58
CA ASP A 31 49.34 -5.37 -41.71
C ASP A 31 48.35 -6.45 -41.27
N GLY A 32 48.61 -7.10 -40.12
CA GLY A 32 47.70 -8.08 -39.51
C GLY A 32 46.41 -7.41 -39.08
N TRP A 33 46.51 -6.33 -38.32
CA TRP A 33 45.36 -5.54 -37.89
C TRP A 33 44.54 -5.00 -39.06
N LEU A 34 45.18 -4.38 -40.05
CA LEU A 34 44.49 -3.83 -41.22
C LEU A 34 43.80 -4.91 -42.06
N ARG A 35 44.36 -6.12 -42.14
CA ARG A 35 43.71 -7.25 -42.79
C ARG A 35 42.45 -7.68 -42.05
N HIS A 36 42.49 -7.73 -40.72
CA HIS A 36 41.31 -8.05 -39.91
C HIS A 36 40.22 -7.00 -40.03
N VAL A 37 40.59 -5.70 -40.05
CA VAL A 37 39.65 -4.60 -40.31
C VAL A 37 39.00 -4.75 -41.68
N ARG A 38 39.79 -5.01 -42.75
CA ARG A 38 39.26 -5.19 -44.10
C ARG A 38 38.28 -6.35 -44.18
N ASN A 39 38.68 -7.53 -43.70
CA ASN A 39 37.83 -8.73 -43.75
C ASN A 39 36.53 -8.53 -42.96
N GLY A 40 36.61 -7.93 -41.78
CA GLY A 40 35.42 -7.61 -41.00
C GLY A 40 34.51 -6.61 -41.72
N TRP A 41 35.08 -5.62 -42.41
CA TRP A 41 34.33 -4.64 -43.19
C TRP A 41 33.61 -5.26 -44.39
N GLU A 42 34.26 -6.20 -45.10
CA GLU A 42 33.65 -6.98 -46.17
C GLU A 42 32.50 -7.85 -45.65
N GLU A 43 32.72 -8.57 -44.55
CA GLU A 43 31.67 -9.34 -43.84
C GLU A 43 30.49 -8.44 -43.42
N PHE A 44 30.76 -7.20 -43.01
CA PHE A 44 29.73 -6.26 -42.58
C PHE A 44 28.86 -5.79 -43.75
N ILE A 45 29.47 -5.44 -44.89
CA ILE A 45 28.76 -4.99 -46.11
C ILE A 45 27.91 -6.14 -46.68
N GLU A 46 28.47 -7.34 -46.79
CA GLU A 46 27.73 -8.51 -47.28
C GLU A 46 26.50 -8.81 -46.40
N ALA A 47 26.64 -8.58 -45.10
CA ALA A 47 25.57 -8.80 -44.12
C ALA A 47 24.54 -7.65 -44.06
N HIS A 48 24.86 -6.47 -44.61
CA HIS A 48 24.00 -5.27 -44.63
C HIS A 48 24.03 -4.55 -45.98
N PRO A 49 23.43 -5.12 -47.03
CA PRO A 49 23.38 -4.49 -48.34
C PRO A 49 22.63 -3.15 -48.34
N ASP A 50 21.68 -2.99 -47.41
CA ASP A 50 20.84 -1.79 -47.30
C ASP A 50 21.33 -0.79 -46.25
N SER A 51 22.35 -1.13 -45.44
CA SER A 51 22.87 -0.16 -44.48
C SER A 51 23.83 0.80 -45.16
N LEU A 52 23.56 2.08 -44.91
CA LEU A 52 24.57 3.12 -44.88
C LEU A 52 25.77 2.64 -44.01
N ASN A 53 26.98 3.07 -44.36
CA ASN A 53 28.26 2.46 -43.94
C ASN A 53 28.36 2.16 -42.41
N LEU A 54 29.35 1.37 -42.00
CA LEU A 54 29.52 0.95 -40.59
C LEU A 54 29.40 2.11 -39.56
N HIS A 55 29.86 3.31 -39.93
CA HIS A 55 29.76 4.48 -39.06
C HIS A 55 28.30 4.90 -38.82
N GLU A 56 27.48 4.96 -39.85
CA GLU A 56 26.06 5.32 -39.75
C GLU A 56 25.26 4.26 -38.98
N TYR A 57 25.60 2.98 -39.16
CA TYR A 57 25.06 1.89 -38.33
C TYR A 57 25.37 2.08 -36.84
N LEU A 58 26.65 2.34 -36.51
CA LEU A 58 27.08 2.56 -35.13
C LEU A 58 26.41 3.79 -34.51
N GLN A 59 26.29 4.90 -35.27
CA GLN A 59 25.60 6.10 -34.82
C GLN A 59 24.12 5.85 -34.53
N HIS A 60 23.42 5.15 -35.42
CA HIS A 60 22.00 4.82 -35.22
C HIS A 60 21.80 3.93 -33.99
N HIS A 61 22.65 2.92 -33.80
CA HIS A 61 22.61 2.07 -32.61
C HIS A 61 22.91 2.84 -31.32
N GLN A 62 23.89 3.75 -31.35
CA GLN A 62 24.21 4.61 -30.23
C GLN A 62 23.03 5.53 -29.87
N ALA A 63 22.42 6.18 -30.86
CA ALA A 63 21.24 7.02 -30.66
C ALA A 63 20.06 6.24 -30.06
N LYS A 64 19.83 5.00 -30.53
CA LYS A 64 18.80 4.11 -29.99
C LYS A 64 19.09 3.71 -28.54
N VAL A 65 20.35 3.43 -28.19
CA VAL A 65 20.77 3.14 -26.81
C VAL A 65 20.51 4.36 -25.91
N GLU A 66 20.87 5.56 -26.35
CA GLU A 66 20.64 6.80 -25.58
C GLU A 66 19.16 7.11 -25.40
N GLU A 67 18.34 6.88 -26.43
CA GLU A 67 16.88 7.03 -26.32
C GLU A 67 16.30 6.03 -25.31
N LEU A 68 16.70 4.76 -25.39
CA LEU A 68 16.27 3.73 -24.44
C LEU A 68 16.73 4.04 -23.00
N GLN A 69 17.94 4.56 -22.83
CA GLN A 69 18.44 5.01 -21.53
C GLN A 69 17.60 6.16 -20.98
N ARG A 70 17.29 7.18 -21.80
CA ARG A 70 16.40 8.29 -21.40
C ARG A 70 15.02 7.79 -21.02
N ARG A 71 14.43 6.88 -21.81
CA ARG A 71 13.11 6.32 -21.53
C ARG A 71 13.11 5.50 -20.23
N ASN A 72 14.14 4.68 -20.01
CA ASN A 72 14.29 3.93 -18.76
C ASN A 72 14.46 4.85 -17.55
N GLN A 73 15.23 5.94 -17.69
CA GLN A 73 15.39 6.91 -16.61
C GLN A 73 14.04 7.54 -16.23
N MET A 74 13.29 8.01 -17.23
CA MET A 74 11.96 8.58 -17.02
C MET A 74 10.99 7.57 -16.39
N LEU A 75 11.00 6.31 -16.84
CA LEU A 75 10.18 5.25 -16.23
C LEU A 75 10.56 5.00 -14.77
N ASN A 76 11.85 4.96 -14.46
CA ASN A 76 12.33 4.79 -13.09
C ASN A 76 11.88 5.95 -12.19
N ASP A 77 11.95 7.19 -12.69
CA ASP A 77 11.51 8.37 -11.93
C ASP A 77 9.99 8.35 -11.70
N ASN A 78 9.21 7.96 -12.72
CA ASN A 78 7.77 7.76 -12.59
C ASN A 78 7.42 6.67 -11.56
N ILE A 79 8.14 5.54 -11.56
CA ILE A 79 7.95 4.45 -10.60
C ILE A 79 8.25 4.93 -9.18
N LYS A 80 9.33 5.70 -8.98
CA LYS A 80 9.66 6.27 -7.66
C LYS A 80 8.58 7.22 -7.16
N GLU A 81 8.11 8.12 -8.02
CA GLU A 81 7.06 9.07 -7.66
C GLU A 81 5.74 8.34 -7.31
N GLN A 82 5.34 7.35 -8.11
CA GLN A 82 4.16 6.53 -7.80
C GLN A 82 4.35 5.75 -6.49
N GLY A 83 5.54 5.21 -6.24
CA GLY A 83 5.86 4.53 -4.99
C GLY A 83 5.69 5.45 -3.78
N GLN A 84 6.17 6.69 -3.85
CA GLN A 84 5.98 7.67 -2.77
C GLN A 84 4.51 8.01 -2.53
N LYS A 85 3.72 8.16 -3.61
CA LYS A 85 2.27 8.41 -3.49
C LYS A 85 1.56 7.25 -2.79
N LEU A 86 1.92 6.01 -3.09
CA LEU A 86 1.35 4.83 -2.44
C LEU A 86 1.72 4.74 -0.96
N VAL A 87 2.97 5.07 -0.60
CA VAL A 87 3.39 5.11 0.82
C VAL A 87 2.54 6.13 1.59
N TYR A 88 2.40 7.36 1.07
CA TYR A 88 1.58 8.38 1.70
C TYR A 88 0.11 7.96 1.84
N GLN A 89 -0.46 7.34 0.79
CA GLN A 89 -1.82 6.81 0.86
C GLN A 89 -1.98 5.74 1.94
N ASN A 90 -1.01 4.85 2.09
CA ASN A 90 -1.03 3.83 3.14
C ASN A 90 -0.99 4.45 4.55
N GLU A 91 -0.14 5.45 4.79
CA GLU A 91 -0.08 6.15 6.08
C GLU A 91 -1.43 6.81 6.44
N VAL A 92 -2.10 7.41 5.44
CA VAL A 92 -3.45 7.99 5.63
C VAL A 92 -4.47 6.90 5.96
N ILE A 93 -4.41 5.75 5.29
CA ILE A 93 -5.32 4.61 5.55
C ILE A 93 -5.09 4.05 6.96
N GLU A 94 -3.84 3.89 7.39
CA GLU A 94 -3.50 3.41 8.73
C GLU A 94 -4.07 4.35 9.81
N THR A 95 -3.86 5.66 9.64
CA THR A 95 -4.42 6.67 10.56
C THR A 95 -5.96 6.62 10.60
N GLN A 96 -6.61 6.38 9.47
CA GLN A 96 -8.06 6.24 9.41
C GLN A 96 -8.54 4.94 10.09
N ALA A 97 -7.81 3.85 9.93
CA ALA A 97 -8.11 2.58 10.58
C ALA A 97 -8.04 2.68 12.11
N GLU A 98 -7.03 3.38 12.64
CA GLU A 98 -6.91 3.66 14.08
C GLU A 98 -8.11 4.45 14.62
N LYS A 99 -8.54 5.48 13.89
CA LYS A 99 -9.74 6.26 14.26
C LYS A 99 -11.00 5.40 14.27
N LEU A 100 -11.16 4.51 13.29
CA LEU A 100 -12.30 3.59 13.23
C LEU A 100 -12.30 2.60 14.40
N LEU A 101 -11.13 2.13 14.83
CA LEU A 101 -11.00 1.30 16.02
C LEU A 101 -11.43 2.05 17.29
N GLY A 102 -10.97 3.29 17.48
CA GLY A 102 -11.41 4.13 18.60
C GLY A 102 -12.92 4.34 18.64
N LEU A 103 -13.52 4.69 17.50
CA LEU A 103 -14.98 4.87 17.37
C LEU A 103 -15.76 3.56 17.64
N ARG A 104 -15.19 2.41 17.26
CA ARG A 104 -15.80 1.10 17.55
C ARG A 104 -15.84 0.83 19.04
N ASP A 105 -14.77 1.13 19.76
CA ASP A 105 -14.68 0.92 21.21
C ASP A 105 -15.61 1.88 21.96
N GLU A 106 -15.67 3.15 21.55
CA GLU A 106 -16.63 4.12 22.08
C GLU A 106 -18.08 3.68 21.87
N LYS A 107 -18.40 3.19 20.67
CA LYS A 107 -19.73 2.63 20.36
C LYS A 107 -20.07 1.45 21.27
N ALA A 108 -19.12 0.54 21.51
CA ALA A 108 -19.34 -0.60 22.39
C ALA A 108 -19.60 -0.17 23.85
N GLU A 109 -18.89 0.84 24.34
CA GLU A 109 -19.09 1.37 25.68
C GLU A 109 -20.44 2.08 25.81
N LEU A 110 -20.82 2.89 24.82
CA LEU A 110 -22.14 3.51 24.78
C LEU A 110 -23.27 2.48 24.73
N GLN A 111 -23.10 1.37 24.00
CA GLN A 111 -24.08 0.29 23.97
C GLN A 111 -24.27 -0.38 25.33
N LYS A 112 -23.20 -0.57 26.12
CA LYS A 112 -23.32 -1.09 27.49
C LYS A 112 -24.10 -0.11 28.38
N ARG A 113 -23.80 1.19 28.28
CA ARG A 113 -24.50 2.23 29.04
C ARG A 113 -25.99 2.31 28.68
N VAL A 114 -26.32 2.27 27.39
CA VAL A 114 -27.71 2.26 26.92
C VAL A 114 -28.44 1.04 27.47
N LYS A 115 -27.86 -0.16 27.36
CA LYS A 115 -28.47 -1.37 27.90
C LYS A 115 -28.73 -1.27 29.41
N TRP A 116 -27.77 -0.76 30.16
CA TRP A 116 -27.94 -0.54 31.60
C TRP A 116 -29.05 0.45 31.92
N LEU A 117 -29.15 1.55 31.17
CA LEU A 117 -30.25 2.53 31.31
C LEU A 117 -31.61 1.92 30.96
N GLU A 118 -31.69 1.11 29.90
CA GLU A 118 -32.92 0.40 29.51
C GLU A 118 -33.39 -0.56 30.61
N ASP A 119 -32.48 -1.33 31.19
CA ASP A 119 -32.80 -2.26 32.28
C ASP A 119 -33.25 -1.51 33.54
N ARG A 120 -32.61 -0.37 33.85
CA ARG A 120 -33.05 0.51 34.95
C ARG A 120 -34.43 1.10 34.70
N LEU A 121 -34.70 1.57 33.49
CA LEU A 121 -36.00 2.15 33.13
C LEU A 121 -37.13 1.14 33.31
N LYS A 122 -36.94 -0.11 32.85
CA LYS A 122 -37.91 -1.20 33.06
C LYS A 122 -38.15 -1.48 34.54
N ALA A 123 -37.09 -1.42 35.35
CA ALA A 123 -37.19 -1.63 36.79
C ALA A 123 -37.95 -0.48 37.48
N THR A 124 -37.71 0.77 37.09
CA THR A 124 -38.46 1.93 37.63
C THR A 124 -39.92 1.95 37.18
N ASP A 125 -40.23 1.51 35.96
CA ASP A 125 -41.60 1.33 35.48
C ASP A 125 -42.33 0.26 36.31
N THR A 126 -41.63 -0.83 36.63
CA THR A 126 -42.17 -1.91 37.47
C THR A 126 -42.45 -1.40 38.90
N LEU A 127 -41.51 -0.67 39.50
CA LEU A 127 -41.72 -0.02 40.80
C LEU A 127 -42.91 0.94 40.78
N SER A 128 -43.06 1.72 39.71
CA SER A 128 -44.18 2.67 39.57
C SER A 128 -45.52 1.95 39.53
N LYS A 129 -45.63 0.82 38.82
CA LYS A 129 -46.82 -0.05 38.84
C LYS A 129 -47.07 -0.64 40.23
N MET A 130 -46.03 -1.08 40.93
CA MET A 130 -46.14 -1.60 42.31
C MET A 130 -46.62 -0.51 43.28
N ARG A 131 -46.09 0.73 43.17
CA ARG A 131 -46.56 1.89 43.94
C ARG A 131 -48.05 2.15 43.70
N ALA A 132 -48.47 2.16 42.43
CA ALA A 132 -49.88 2.35 42.08
C ALA A 132 -50.78 1.26 42.68
N ALA A 133 -50.35 -0.01 42.64
CA ALA A 133 -51.10 -1.13 43.23
C ALA A 133 -51.20 -1.03 44.77
N VAL A 134 -50.11 -0.64 45.43
CA VAL A 134 -50.10 -0.39 46.88
C VAL A 134 -51.04 0.76 47.23
N ILE A 135 -50.93 1.91 46.53
CA ILE A 135 -51.81 3.07 46.74
C ILE A 135 -53.28 2.71 46.51
N GLY A 136 -53.60 1.94 45.46
CA GLY A 136 -54.95 1.46 45.17
C GLY A 136 -55.53 0.63 46.31
N SER A 137 -54.73 -0.24 46.93
CA SER A 137 -55.18 -1.07 48.07
C SER A 137 -55.48 -0.31 49.35
N PHE A 138 -55.04 0.95 49.49
CA PHE A 138 -55.44 1.82 50.60
C PHE A 138 -56.84 2.45 50.40
N LYS A 139 -57.34 2.53 49.15
CA LYS A 139 -58.65 3.13 48.83
C LYS A 139 -59.80 2.15 49.04
N THR A 140 -59.53 0.86 48.89
CA THR A 140 -60.41 -0.24 49.33
C THR A 140 -60.14 -0.48 50.81
N GLN A 141 -61.14 -0.69 51.67
CA GLN A 141 -60.99 -0.94 53.12
C GLN A 141 -60.18 -2.20 53.51
N ASP A 142 -59.39 -2.78 52.60
CA ASP A 142 -58.46 -3.90 52.76
C ASP A 142 -57.12 -3.47 53.39
N PHE A 143 -57.14 -2.73 54.50
CA PHE A 143 -55.93 -2.54 55.31
C PHE A 143 -55.64 -3.82 56.11
N ASN A 144 -55.31 -4.89 55.39
CA ASN A 144 -55.07 -6.22 55.90
C ASN A 144 -53.57 -6.60 55.84
N ALA A 145 -53.24 -7.82 56.23
CA ALA A 145 -51.87 -8.36 56.18
C ALA A 145 -51.29 -8.40 54.75
N CYS A 146 -52.11 -8.43 53.70
CA CYS A 146 -51.69 -8.45 52.30
C CYS A 146 -51.10 -7.08 51.87
N THR A 147 -51.76 -5.98 52.24
CA THR A 147 -51.26 -4.61 51.93
C THR A 147 -49.91 -4.33 52.60
N ARG A 148 -49.74 -4.77 53.87
CA ARG A 148 -48.44 -4.71 54.57
C ARG A 148 -47.34 -5.54 53.88
N ARG A 149 -47.67 -6.73 53.38
CA ARG A 149 -46.72 -7.56 52.61
C ARG A 149 -46.31 -6.89 51.30
N LYS A 150 -47.26 -6.36 50.52
CA LYS A 150 -46.97 -5.63 49.26
C LYS A 150 -46.04 -4.44 49.50
N MET A 151 -46.27 -3.68 50.57
CA MET A 151 -45.43 -2.54 50.95
C MET A 151 -44.01 -2.94 51.35
N MET A 152 -43.85 -4.03 52.11
CA MET A 152 -42.52 -4.58 52.45
C MET A 152 -41.73 -5.01 51.21
N ILE A 153 -42.40 -5.67 50.25
CA ILE A 153 -41.77 -6.09 48.99
C ILE A 153 -41.33 -4.88 48.17
N LEU A 154 -42.20 -3.87 48.03
CA LEU A 154 -41.88 -2.62 47.33
C LEU A 154 -40.65 -1.93 47.95
N LYS A 155 -40.61 -1.79 49.28
CA LYS A 155 -39.50 -1.13 49.98
C LYS A 155 -38.15 -1.83 49.77
N ARG A 156 -38.16 -3.18 49.73
CA ARG A 156 -36.95 -3.98 49.43
C ARG A 156 -36.51 -3.78 47.97
N ALA A 157 -37.45 -3.78 47.03
CA ALA A 157 -37.15 -3.56 45.61
C ALA A 157 -36.59 -2.15 45.34
N GLU A 158 -37.11 -1.13 46.02
CA GLU A 158 -36.58 0.25 45.94
C GLU A 158 -35.17 0.38 46.50
N GLN A 159 -34.85 -0.33 47.59
CA GLN A 159 -33.50 -0.35 48.15
C GLN A 159 -32.51 -1.05 47.22
N ALA A 160 -32.90 -2.19 46.63
CA ALA A 160 -32.04 -2.92 45.69
C ALA A 160 -31.65 -2.07 44.47
N LEU A 161 -32.56 -1.23 43.97
CA LEU A 161 -32.29 -0.32 42.85
C LEU A 161 -31.35 0.85 43.21
N LYS A 162 -31.37 1.32 44.46
CA LYS A 162 -30.44 2.36 44.95
C LYS A 162 -29.02 1.84 45.19
N VAL A 163 -28.88 0.58 45.59
CA VAL A 163 -27.56 -0.01 45.86
C VAL A 163 -26.76 -0.24 44.58
N GLY A 164 -27.42 -0.42 43.43
CA GLY A 164 -26.77 -0.51 42.12
C GLY A 164 -26.32 0.82 41.49
N GLU A 165 -26.28 1.92 42.26
CA GLU A 165 -25.86 3.26 41.79
C GLU A 165 -24.37 3.59 42.04
N ASN A 166 -23.66 2.78 42.84
CA ASN A 166 -22.22 2.90 43.13
C ASN A 166 -21.39 1.90 42.32
#